data_AF-A0A8I1KWN5-F1
#
_entry.id   AF-A0A8I1KWN5-F1
#
_cell.length_a   1.000
_cell.length_b   1.000
_cell.length_c   1.000
_cell.angle_alpha   90.00
_cell.angle_beta   90.00
_cell.angle_gamma   90.00
#
_symmetry.space_group_name_H-M   'P 1'
#
loop_
_entity.id
_entity.type
_entity.pdbx_description
1 polymer ?
#
loop_
_entity_poly.entity_id
_entity_poly.type
_entity_poly.pdbx_seq_one_letter_code
_entity_poly.pdbx_strand_id
1 'polypeptide(L)'
;MSKQTTPVFLFEPKLLPQQLFEKFIVFNVNAGYRGRGTPNGVNLIKGNKATLTLTDKGEMNKAAQERYKLMLLKYFKEGRSAMDELNHEVKRIYRQVA
;
A
#
# COMPACT_ATOMS: atom_id res chain seq x y z
N MET A 1 -31.99 -2.91 5.26
CA MET A 1 -30.54 -2.71 5.54
C MET A 1 -29.75 -3.57 4.56
N SER A 2 -29.09 -2.94 3.58
CA SER A 2 -28.26 -3.67 2.60
C SER A 2 -27.08 -4.30 3.33
N LYS A 3 -27.00 -5.63 3.31
CA LYS A 3 -25.81 -6.36 3.75
C LYS A 3 -24.71 -5.99 2.76
N GLN A 4 -23.85 -5.03 3.12
CA GLN A 4 -22.62 -4.78 2.37
C GLN A 4 -21.80 -6.06 2.41
N THR A 5 -21.87 -6.84 1.33
CA THR A 5 -20.94 -7.93 1.06
C THR A 5 -19.59 -7.29 0.83
N THR A 6 -18.80 -7.16 1.91
CA THR A 6 -17.39 -6.81 1.80
C THR A 6 -16.76 -7.80 0.81
N PRO A 7 -16.12 -7.35 -0.28
CA PRO A 7 -15.49 -8.26 -1.21
C PRO A 7 -14.45 -9.09 -0.45
N VAL A 8 -14.68 -10.40 -0.35
CA VAL A 8 -13.72 -11.32 0.24
C VAL A 8 -12.74 -11.68 -0.86
N PHE A 9 -11.46 -11.33 -0.70
CA PHE A 9 -10.44 -11.85 -1.60
C PHE A 9 -10.29 -13.35 -1.36
N LEU A 10 -10.53 -14.14 -2.40
CA LEU A 10 -10.35 -15.59 -2.39
C LEU A 10 -8.88 -16.03 -2.45
N PHE A 11 -7.95 -15.07 -2.44
CA PHE A 11 -6.52 -15.32 -2.49
C PHE A 11 -5.77 -14.48 -1.45
N GLU A 12 -4.70 -15.05 -0.90
CA GLU A 12 -3.72 -14.30 -0.11
C GLU A 12 -2.62 -13.79 -1.05
N PRO A 13 -2.57 -12.48 -1.35
CA PRO A 13 -1.51 -11.95 -2.19
C PRO A 13 -0.19 -11.98 -1.42
N LYS A 14 0.66 -12.96 -1.74
CA LYS A 14 2.00 -13.09 -1.14
C LYS A 14 3.03 -12.17 -1.79
N LEU A 15 2.81 -11.84 -3.06
CA LEU A 15 3.69 -11.01 -3.88
C LEU A 15 2.99 -9.72 -4.26
N LEU A 16 3.72 -8.61 -4.15
CA LEU A 16 3.35 -7.32 -4.72
C LEU A 16 4.01 -7.17 -6.09
N PRO A 17 3.25 -7.09 -7.18
CA PRO A 17 3.80 -6.79 -8.50
C PRO A 17 4.55 -5.46 -8.50
N GLN A 18 5.67 -5.39 -9.22
CA GLN A 18 6.52 -4.19 -9.28
C GLN A 18 5.73 -2.94 -9.71
N GLN A 19 4.76 -3.08 -10.63
CA GLN A 19 3.91 -1.99 -11.10
C GLN A 19 3.04 -1.37 -10.00
N LEU A 20 2.77 -2.13 -8.93
CA LEU A 20 1.98 -1.70 -7.79
C LEU A 20 2.85 -1.30 -6.59
N PHE A 21 4.17 -1.45 -6.68
CA PHE A 21 5.10 -1.13 -5.59
C PHE A 21 4.96 0.32 -5.14
N GLU A 22 5.13 1.27 -6.05
CA GLU A 22 5.04 2.70 -5.73
C GLU A 22 3.66 3.06 -5.15
N LYS A 23 2.58 2.54 -5.75
CA LYS A 23 1.20 2.75 -5.27
C LYS A 23 1.01 2.23 -3.86
N PHE A 24 1.59 1.08 -3.52
CA PHE A 24 1.52 0.52 -2.18
C PHE A 24 2.27 1.38 -1.16
N ILE A 25 3.47 1.87 -1.51
CA ILE A 25 4.22 2.78 -0.65
C ILE A 25 3.39 4.04 -0.40
N VAL A 26 2.90 4.70 -1.46
CA VAL A 26 2.12 5.93 -1.36
C VAL A 26 0.84 5.75 -0.55
N PHE A 27 0.08 4.68 -0.81
CA PHE A 27 -1.15 4.37 -0.06
C PHE A 27 -0.90 4.29 1.45
N ASN A 28 0.20 3.67 1.85
CA ASN A 28 0.54 3.52 3.26
C ASN A 28 1.19 4.77 3.84
N VAL A 29 1.99 5.52 3.08
CA VAL A 29 2.52 6.82 3.51
C VAL A 29 1.37 7.81 3.78
N ASN A 30 0.36 7.85 2.91
CA ASN A 30 -0.86 8.63 3.14
C ASN A 30 -1.65 8.18 4.37
N ALA A 31 -1.55 6.90 4.75
CA ALA A 31 -2.09 6.41 6.00
C ALA A 31 -1.20 6.71 7.23
N GLY A 32 -0.13 7.49 7.07
CA GLY A 32 0.78 7.94 8.12
C GLY A 32 1.93 6.98 8.44
N TYR A 33 2.25 6.04 7.55
CA TYR A 33 3.47 5.25 7.67
C TYR A 33 4.68 6.02 7.14
N ARG A 34 5.86 5.76 7.70
CA ARG A 34 7.14 6.31 7.23
C ARG A 34 7.95 5.21 6.56
N GLY A 35 8.48 5.49 5.37
CA GLY A 35 9.34 4.57 4.64
C GLY A 35 10.77 4.57 5.15
N ARG A 36 11.35 3.38 5.31
CA ARG A 36 12.76 3.16 5.62
C ARG A 36 13.31 2.09 4.68
N GLY A 37 14.28 2.47 3.86
CA GLY A 37 15.02 1.53 3.02
C GLY A 37 15.83 0.54 3.87
N THR A 38 15.98 -0.67 3.37
CA THR A 38 16.78 -1.75 3.96
C THR A 38 17.62 -2.40 2.85
N PRO A 39 18.67 -3.16 3.18
CA PRO A 39 19.46 -3.87 2.17
C PRO A 39 18.67 -4.88 1.32
N ASN A 40 17.47 -5.27 1.75
CA ASN A 40 16.67 -6.30 1.10
C ASN A 40 15.27 -5.80 0.68
N GLY A 41 15.03 -4.49 0.67
CA GLY A 41 13.72 -3.90 0.37
C GLY A 41 13.36 -2.70 1.24
N VAL A 42 12.08 -2.57 1.61
CA VAL A 42 11.53 -1.43 2.34
C VAL A 42 10.71 -1.87 3.54
N ASN A 43 10.88 -1.15 4.65
CA ASN A 43 10.00 -1.18 5.80
C ASN A 43 9.15 0.09 5.85
N LEU A 44 7.85 -0.07 6.09
CA LEU A 44 6.93 1.01 6.42
C LEU A 44 6.57 0.94 7.90
N ILE A 45 6.90 2.00 8.64
CA ILE A 45 6.82 2.03 10.11
C ILE A 45 5.80 3.08 10.55
N LYS A 46 4.94 2.69 11.50
CA LYS A 46 4.00 3.59 12.19
C LYS A 46 3.93 3.15 13.64
N GLY A 47 4.18 4.07 14.59
CA GLY A 47 4.58 3.73 15.97
C GLY A 47 3.67 2.72 16.70
N ASN A 48 2.36 2.74 16.46
CA ASN A 48 1.38 1.85 17.11
C ASN A 48 0.85 0.74 16.19
N LYS A 49 1.52 0.46 15.06
CA LYS A 49 1.11 -0.56 14.09
C LYS A 49 2.28 -1.48 13.78
N ALA A 50 1.95 -2.69 13.32
CA ALA A 50 2.94 -3.62 12.81
C ALA A 50 3.71 -2.98 11.64
N THR A 51 5.03 -3.19 11.61
CA THR A 51 5.87 -2.82 10.47
C THR A 51 5.45 -3.59 9.24
N LEU A 52 5.25 -2.89 8.13
CA LEU A 52 4.98 -3.51 6.84
C LEU A 52 6.32 -3.73 6.15
N THR A 53 6.66 -4.97 5.85
CA THR A 53 7.93 -5.32 5.20
C THR A 53 7.66 -5.79 3.79
N LEU A 54 8.39 -5.21 2.84
CA LEU A 54 8.42 -5.60 1.44
C LEU A 54 9.86 -5.88 1.05
N THR A 55 10.10 -7.04 0.45
CA THR A 55 11.41 -7.34 -0.12
C THR A 55 11.56 -6.75 -1.53
N ASP A 56 12.78 -6.69 -2.04
CA ASP A 56 13.05 -6.28 -3.43
C ASP A 56 12.38 -7.19 -4.46
N LYS A 57 12.05 -8.43 -4.07
CA LYS A 57 11.29 -9.39 -4.88
C LYS A 57 9.77 -9.19 -4.78
N GLY A 58 9.32 -8.20 -4.01
CA GLY A 58 7.91 -7.92 -3.76
C GLY A 58 7.26 -8.83 -2.72
N GLU A 59 8.02 -9.65 -1.97
CA GLU A 59 7.46 -10.50 -0.93
C GLU A 59 7.01 -9.66 0.27
N MET A 60 5.80 -9.94 0.76
CA MET A 60 5.17 -9.19 1.84
C MET A 60 5.04 -10.01 3.12
N ASN A 61 5.33 -9.39 4.27
CA ASN A 61 4.92 -9.95 5.55
C ASN A 61 3.37 -9.89 5.71
N LYS A 62 2.80 -10.65 6.65
CA LYS A 62 1.33 -10.73 6.84
C LYS A 62 0.67 -9.35 6.97
N ALA A 63 1.29 -8.43 7.70
CA ALA A 63 0.76 -7.08 7.86
C ALA A 63 0.72 -6.30 6.54
N ALA A 64 1.77 -6.40 5.72
CA ALA A 64 1.82 -5.79 4.39
C ALA A 64 0.77 -6.40 3.44
N GLN A 65 0.54 -7.73 3.50
CA GLN A 65 -0.48 -8.40 2.70
C GLN A 65 -1.89 -7.89 3.00
N GLU A 66 -2.24 -7.70 4.28
CA GLU A 66 -3.55 -7.15 4.67
C GLU A 66 -3.72 -5.69 4.20
N ARG A 67 -2.65 -4.89 4.29
CA ARG A 67 -2.66 -3.52 3.75
C ARG A 67 -2.79 -3.52 2.23
N TYR A 68 -2.23 -4.50 1.55
CA TYR A 68 -2.33 -4.63 0.10
C TYR A 68 -3.74 -5.03 -0.32
N LYS A 69 -4.40 -5.95 0.39
CA LYS A 69 -5.83 -6.25 0.19
C LYS A 69 -6.68 -4.98 0.33
N LEU A 70 -6.45 -4.18 1.39
CA LEU A 70 -7.16 -2.90 1.56
C LEU A 70 -6.93 -1.93 0.41
N MET A 71 -5.68 -1.83 -0.07
CA MET A 71 -5.33 -1.01 -1.23
C MET A 71 -6.09 -1.47 -2.48
N LEU A 72 -6.14 -2.78 -2.73
CA LEU A 72 -6.87 -3.36 -3.85
C LEU A 72 -8.38 -3.11 -3.75
N LEU A 73 -8.99 -3.25 -2.56
CA LEU A 73 -10.42 -2.93 -2.37
C LEU A 73 -10.70 -1.47 -2.73
N LYS A 74 -9.85 -0.55 -2.25
CA LYS A 74 -9.98 0.86 -2.57
C LYS A 74 -9.83 1.09 -4.08
N TYR A 75 -8.83 0.48 -4.69
CA TYR A 75 -8.56 0.55 -6.13
C TYR A 75 -9.72 0.02 -6.99
N PHE A 76 -10.34 -1.09 -6.59
CA PHE A 76 -11.48 -1.66 -7.32
C PHE A 76 -12.80 -0.91 -7.05
N LYS A 77 -12.98 -0.36 -5.84
CA LYS A 77 -14.21 0.35 -5.45
C LYS A 77 -14.26 1.79 -5.99
N GLU A 78 -13.16 2.52 -5.90
CA GLU A 78 -13.08 3.95 -6.27
C GLU A 78 -12.52 4.16 -7.68
N GLY A 79 -12.08 3.09 -8.35
CA GLY A 79 -11.49 3.14 -9.68
C GLY A 79 -9.99 3.47 -9.65
N ARG A 80 -9.31 3.16 -10.76
CA ARG A 80 -7.85 3.31 -10.89
C ARG A 80 -7.40 4.77 -10.73
N SER A 81 -8.22 5.70 -11.23
CA SER A 81 -7.97 7.14 -11.24
C SER A 81 -7.78 7.73 -9.84
N ALA A 82 -8.59 7.31 -8.86
CA ALA A 82 -8.46 7.81 -7.48
C ALA A 82 -7.09 7.49 -6.85
N MET A 83 -6.51 6.33 -7.20
CA MET A 83 -5.17 5.96 -6.73
C MET A 83 -4.05 6.59 -7.55
N ASP A 84 -4.29 6.93 -8.81
CA ASP A 84 -3.36 7.73 -9.61
C ASP A 84 -3.30 9.18 -9.11
N GLU A 85 -4.44 9.77 -8.74
CA GLU A 85 -4.53 11.09 -8.13
C GLU A 85 -3.80 11.15 -6.78
N LEU A 86 -4.01 10.16 -5.91
CA LEU A 86 -3.24 10.02 -4.66
C LEU A 86 -1.73 9.91 -4.91
N ASN A 87 -1.31 9.23 -5.99
CA ASN A 87 0.10 9.12 -6.37
C ASN A 87 0.67 10.47 -6.85
N HIS A 88 -0.09 11.23 -7.64
CA HIS A 88 0.29 12.55 -8.11
C HIS A 88 0.42 13.56 -6.96
N GLU A 89 -0.54 13.56 -6.03
CA GLU A 89 -0.53 14.50 -4.92
C GLU A 89 0.63 14.25 -3.95
N VAL A 90 0.94 12.99 -3.65
CA VAL A 90 2.12 12.66 -2.82
C VAL A 90 3.42 13.01 -3.53
N LYS A 91 3.55 12.75 -4.83
CA LYS A 91 4.73 13.18 -5.60
C LYS A 91 4.90 14.70 -5.58
N ARG A 92 3.80 15.45 -5.69
CA ARG A 92 3.81 16.92 -5.60
C ARG A 92 4.30 17.39 -4.23
N ILE A 93 3.74 16.85 -3.15
CA ILE A 93 4.15 17.21 -1.78
C ILE A 93 5.61 16.83 -1.54
N TYR A 94 6.04 15.63 -1.95
CA TYR A 94 7.44 15.22 -1.79
C TYR A 94 8.41 16.18 -2.49
N ARG A 95 8.09 16.63 -3.71
CA ARG A 95 8.88 17.64 -4.45
C ARG A 95 8.89 19.03 -3.80
N GLN A 96 7.93 19.34 -2.93
CA GLN A 96 7.87 20.63 -2.22
C GLN A 96 8.63 20.61 -0.89
N VAL A 97 8.93 19.43 -0.37
CA VAL A 97 9.57 19.25 0.95
C VAL A 97 11.00 18.71 0.84
N ALA A 98 11.35 18.10 -0.30
CA ALA A 98 12.72 17.74 -0.69
C ALA A 98 13.43 18.93 -1.37
#